data_AF-A0A021VU19-F1
#
_entry.id   AF-A0A021VU19-F1
#
_cell.length_a   1.000
_cell.length_b   1.000
_cell.length_c   1.000
_cell.angle_alpha   90.00
_cell.angle_beta   90.00
_cell.angle_gamma   90.00
#
_symmetry.space_group_name_H-M   'P 1'
#
loop_
_entity.id
_entity.type
_entity.pdbx_description
1 polymer ?
#
loop_
_entity_poly.entity_id
_entity_poly.type
_entity_poly.pdbx_seq_one_letter_code
_entity_poly.pdbx_strand_id
1 'polypeptide(L)' 'MTAPRPEAADVVAWLAEDYGLGRGHAMALWHVISKGPGISTKHVGTDGVHRDASDTLWLDGKASRPAV' A
#
# COMPACT_ATOMS: atom_id res chain seq x y z
N MET A 1 -11.19 -25.60 4.91
CA MET A 1 -11.44 -24.67 6.03
C MET A 1 -11.06 -23.28 5.53
N THR A 2 -12.02 -22.38 5.31
CA THR A 2 -11.70 -20.97 4.98
C THR A 2 -11.35 -20.27 6.28
N ALA A 3 -10.11 -19.82 6.44
CA ALA A 3 -9.77 -18.93 7.53
C ALA A 3 -10.58 -17.63 7.38
N PRO A 4 -11.08 -17.02 8.47
CA PRO A 4 -11.77 -15.74 8.40
C PRO A 4 -10.83 -14.69 7.80
N ARG A 5 -11.37 -13.81 6.96
CA ARG A 5 -10.61 -12.69 6.42
C ARG A 5 -10.31 -11.74 7.58
N PRO A 6 -9.05 -11.32 7.80
CA PRO A 6 -8.72 -10.38 8.86
C PRO A 6 -9.41 -9.04 8.63
N GLU A 7 -9.83 -8.39 9.71
CA GLU A 7 -10.40 -7.05 9.64
C GLU A 7 -9.29 -6.00 9.52
N ALA A 8 -9.63 -4.84 8.95
CA ALA A 8 -8.67 -3.75 8.79
C ALA A 8 -8.08 -3.29 10.12
N ALA A 9 -8.90 -3.29 11.18
CA ALA A 9 -8.49 -2.86 12.52
C ALA A 9 -7.37 -3.76 13.08
N ASP A 10 -7.52 -5.08 12.95
CA ASP A 10 -6.56 -6.06 13.47
C ASP A 10 -5.19 -5.91 12.78
N VAL A 11 -5.18 -5.80 11.45
CA VAL A 11 -3.94 -5.66 10.68
C VAL A 11 -3.27 -4.31 10.96
N VAL A 12 -4.04 -3.23 11.09
CA VAL A 12 -3.51 -1.91 11.39
C VAL A 12 -2.91 -1.84 12.80
N ALA A 13 -3.57 -2.46 13.79
CA ALA A 13 -3.05 -2.57 15.15
C ALA A 13 -1.74 -3.34 15.17
N TRP A 14 -1.71 -4.52 14.52
CA TRP A 14 -0.49 -5.34 14.40
C TRP A 14 0.66 -4.58 13.73
N LEU A 15 0.41 -3.85 12.64
CA LEU A 15 1.44 -3.04 11.97
C LEU A 15 1.97 -1.90 12.87
N ALA A 16 1.12 -1.34 13.71
CA ALA A 16 1.53 -0.30 14.66
C ALA A 16 2.37 -0.87 15.80
N GLU A 17 1.96 -2.00 16.38
CA GLU A 17 2.60 -2.63 17.53
C GLU A 17 3.97 -3.23 17.15
N ASP A 18 4.02 -4.04 16.10
CA ASP A 18 5.22 -4.81 15.76
C ASP A 18 6.23 -3.99 14.94
N TYR A 19 5.75 -3.03 14.14
CA TYR A 19 6.57 -2.30 13.17
C TYR A 19 6.59 -0.78 13.39
N GLY A 20 5.90 -0.28 14.42
CA GLY A 20 5.87 1.15 14.74
C GLY A 20 5.21 2.02 13.67
N LEU A 21 4.34 1.46 12.81
CA LEU A 21 3.71 2.21 11.74
C LEU A 21 2.62 3.13 12.27
N GLY A 22 2.70 4.41 11.93
CA GLY A 22 1.58 5.33 12.09
C GLY A 22 0.35 4.88 11.29
N ARG A 23 -0.85 5.19 11.80
CA ARG A 23 -2.14 4.75 11.24
C ARG A 23 -2.28 4.98 9.73
N GLY A 24 -1.80 6.11 9.22
CA GLY A 24 -1.86 6.43 7.78
C GLY A 24 -1.08 5.43 6.92
N HIS A 25 0.15 5.09 7.33
CA HIS A 25 0.99 4.12 6.62
C HIS A 25 0.42 2.70 6.74
N ALA A 26 -0.07 2.32 7.93
CA ALA A 26 -0.69 1.02 8.15
C ALA A 26 -1.95 0.84 7.27
N MET A 27 -2.79 1.87 7.14
CA MET A 27 -3.95 1.85 6.24
C MET A 27 -3.57 1.77 4.76
N ALA A 28 -2.47 2.40 4.35
CA ALA A 28 -1.98 2.29 2.98
C ALA A 28 -1.56 0.84 2.66
N LEU A 29 -0.84 0.18 3.58
CA LEU A 29 -0.49 -1.24 3.43
C LEU A 29 -1.73 -2.14 3.43
N TRP A 30 -2.68 -1.91 4.34
CA TRP A 30 -3.94 -2.66 4.35
C TRP A 30 -4.70 -2.55 3.03
N HIS A 31 -4.75 -1.37 2.41
CA HIS A 31 -5.37 -1.21 1.09
C HIS A 31 -4.70 -2.12 0.05
N VAL A 32 -3.36 -2.14 0.00
CA VAL A 32 -2.63 -3.01 -0.93
C VAL A 32 -2.85 -4.49 -0.64
N ILE A 33 -2.80 -4.90 0.63
CA ILE A 33 -3.03 -6.30 1.05
C ILE A 33 -4.45 -6.76 0.72
N SER A 34 -5.44 -5.90 0.92
CA SER A 34 -6.86 -6.25 0.78
C SER A 34 -7.42 -6.07 -0.63
N LYS A 35 -6.82 -5.20 -1.46
CA LYS A 35 -7.33 -4.83 -2.79
C LYS A 35 -6.32 -4.95 -3.93
N GLY A 36 -5.06 -5.24 -3.62
CA GLY A 36 -3.99 -5.34 -4.62
C GLY A 36 -3.29 -4.01 -4.93
N PRO A 37 -2.45 -3.97 -5.97
CA PRO A 37 -1.51 -2.87 -6.24
C PRO A 37 -2.15 -1.59 -6.78
N GLY A 38 -3.46 -1.58 -7.07
CA GLY A 38 -4.13 -0.44 -7.69
C GLY A 38 -4.33 0.74 -6.72
N ILE A 39 -4.02 1.94 -7.20
CA ILE A 39 -4.22 3.22 -6.50
C ILE A 39 -5.10 4.18 -7.33
N SER A 40 -5.46 5.32 -6.75
CA SER A 40 -6.26 6.33 -7.46
C SER A 40 -5.44 7.00 -8.57
N THR A 41 -6.04 7.22 -9.72
CA THR A 41 -5.46 7.98 -10.84
C THR A 41 -5.31 9.48 -10.56
N LYS A 42 -5.79 9.98 -9.40
CA LYS A 42 -5.80 11.40 -9.04
C LYS A 42 -4.43 12.08 -9.16
N HIS A 43 -3.36 11.35 -8.87
CA HIS A 43 -1.99 11.87 -8.88
C HIS A 43 -1.13 11.29 -10.01
N VAL A 44 -1.73 10.52 -10.92
CA VAL A 44 -1.01 9.90 -12.03
C VAL A 44 -0.75 10.94 -13.12
N GLY A 45 0.51 11.07 -13.53
CA GLY A 45 0.92 12.01 -14.58
C GLY A 45 0.85 13.50 -14.19
N THR A 46 0.63 13.81 -12.91
CA THR A 46 0.66 15.19 -12.39
C THR A 46 2.07 15.62 -12.01
N ASP A 47 2.30 16.93 -11.88
CA ASP A 47 3.55 17.47 -11.33
C ASP A 47 3.52 17.55 -9.79
N GLY A 48 4.69 17.43 -9.14
CA GLY A 48 4.84 17.63 -7.69
C GLY A 48 5.37 16.44 -6.89
N VAL A 49 5.36 16.56 -5.56
CA VAL A 49 5.97 15.59 -4.64
C VAL A 49 5.16 14.30 -4.46
N HIS A 50 3.86 14.35 -4.71
CA HIS A 50 2.94 13.21 -4.61
C HIS A 50 2.60 12.58 -5.96
N ARG A 51 3.36 12.90 -7.01
CA ARG A 51 3.09 12.37 -8.35
C ARG A 51 3.39 10.87 -8.44
N ASP A 52 2.53 10.17 -9.15
CA ASP A 52 2.72 8.77 -9.53
C ASP A 52 2.87 8.66 -11.05
N ALA A 53 3.76 7.77 -11.52
CA ALA A 53 3.92 7.50 -12.95
C ALA A 53 2.85 6.54 -13.49
N SER A 54 2.23 5.75 -12.60
CA SER A 54 1.23 4.74 -12.92
C SER A 54 0.26 4.60 -11.74
N ASP A 55 -0.96 4.16 -12.03
CA ASP A 55 -1.96 3.78 -11.03
C ASP A 55 -1.72 2.39 -10.42
N THR A 56 -0.67 1.70 -10.83
CA THR A 56 -0.31 0.36 -10.37
C THR A 56 1.02 0.40 -9.64
N LEU A 57 1.01 -0.01 -8.37
CA LEU A 57 2.22 -0.06 -7.53
C LEU A 57 3.18 -1.18 -7.94
N TRP A 58 4.47 -0.89 -7.88
CA TRP A 58 5.54 -1.88 -8.05
C TRP A 58 5.80 -2.63 -6.75
N LEU A 59 5.41 -3.91 -6.70
CA LEU A 59 5.52 -4.73 -5.48
C LEU A 59 6.66 -5.77 -5.52
N ASP A 60 7.36 -5.91 -6.65
CA ASP A 60 8.45 -6.89 -6.84
C ASP A 60 9.77 -6.48 -6.16
N GLY A 61 9.72 -5.48 -5.27
CA GLY A 61 10.85 -4.98 -4.52
C GLY A 61 11.61 -3.84 -5.21
N LYS A 62 12.35 -3.08 -4.40
CA LYS A 62 13.10 -1.91 -4.87
C LYS A 62 14.20 -2.27 -5.88
N ALA A 63 14.83 -3.43 -5.74
CA ALA A 63 15.94 -3.86 -6.58
C ALA A 63 15.53 -4.18 -8.03
N SER A 64 14.27 -4.58 -8.24
CA SER A 64 13.71 -4.88 -9.56
C SER A 64 13.02 -3.69 -10.20
N ARG A 65 12.87 -2.58 -9.46
CA ARG A 65 12.11 -1.42 -9.92
C ARG A 65 12.77 -0.84 -11.19
N PRO A 66 12.04 -0.72 -12.30
CA PRO A 66 12.57 -0.13 -13.52
C PRO A 66 13.10 1.28 -13.24
N ALA A 67 14.27 1.58 -13.79
CA ALA A 67 14.71 2.96 -13.92
C ALA A 67 13.84 3.60 -15.01
N VAL A 68 12.73 4.20 -14.59
CA VAL A 68 11.92 5.09 -15.42
C VAL A 68 12.63 6.42 -15.60
#